data_AF-A0A9P3LBG3-F1
#
_entry.id   AF-A0A9P3LBG3-F1
#
_cell.length_a   1.000
_cell.length_b   1.000
_cell.length_c   1.000
_cell.angle_alpha   90.00
_cell.angle_beta   90.00
_cell.angle_gamma   90.00
#
_symmetry.space_group_name_H-M   'P 1'
#
loop_
_entity.id
_entity.type
_entity.pdbx_description
1 polymer ?
#
loop_
_entity_poly.entity_id
_entity_poly.type
_entity_poly.pdbx_seq_one_letter_code
_entity_poly.pdbx_strand_id
1 'polypeptide(L)'
;MTTAPEALETTKLSRGYLHPFWNGGSGRYLYGVGELPRTLTELAMCQLSATIRRTDGWWTKLNDPAWRCHWNNAARNTVFNVRTSTGLTGTFLSQKHIEYVLDELEGYRALRDADANCEVSCFDRIWETSAAHDPDSLHSLQQELNVLRTTPPAGTHCRNIVNPYLYPLVYGRTLVRDRAGHLVPAPRPPFAQFNYTISDAFACLPTPFAVSAAGPLRVRARAYINGVPPWQHALVRGLEGALARGVPLLERVLTDLHRANLLPHRIPGTCRYTTWDEPLTPEHSDDEDGWATYQRELRAWALSRPIQYPDVSEEGYPGGLEERRVRVSLRGRTVKVIVKVSDIHIHPNHPTFDGTPWHAEGMRNERIVASTVQCLSMSNVTPISLAFRMPVRAPVGCAADDEGATIRTWGLRMHAPSHQFLGTAALHAGHAVAWPNIYQHRYTDVRLEDATRPGMLTLLHLHLVDPELPGTHDTHDNKHDSSQHDSSQHDSPPHDCKNDAYAGACGCGCGGGGAADEVPATDRVPPQDAAWVRAALEAGVDARVPSEILERIMAFAQDALLGAAEAGACAHAMREERVRFWKEHNQLWFSLPFAGFEN
;
A
#
# COMPACT_ATOMS: atom_id res chain seq x y z
N MET A 1 -14.81 -4.69 -47.47
CA MET A 1 -13.84 -5.44 -46.65
C MET A 1 -12.95 -4.43 -45.97
N THR A 2 -13.38 -3.97 -44.79
CA THR A 2 -12.73 -2.92 -44.01
C THR A 2 -11.82 -3.58 -42.99
N THR A 3 -10.52 -3.35 -43.15
CA THR A 3 -9.44 -3.84 -42.27
C THR A 3 -9.59 -3.22 -40.87
N ALA A 4 -9.51 -4.08 -39.86
CA ALA A 4 -9.52 -3.69 -38.45
C ALA A 4 -8.34 -2.76 -38.12
N PRO A 5 -8.52 -1.78 -37.23
CA PRO A 5 -7.43 -0.88 -36.83
C PRO A 5 -6.35 -1.68 -36.09
N GLU A 6 -5.10 -1.41 -36.44
CA GLU A 6 -3.89 -1.99 -35.86
C GLU A 6 -3.92 -1.93 -34.33
N ALA A 7 -3.65 -3.06 -33.70
CA ALA A 7 -3.51 -3.19 -32.27
C ALA A 7 -2.41 -2.25 -31.78
N LEU A 8 -2.79 -1.24 -31.00
CA LEU A 8 -1.86 -0.44 -30.20
C LEU A 8 -0.91 -1.39 -29.46
N GLU A 9 0.41 -1.25 -29.67
CA GLU A 9 1.45 -2.05 -29.03
C GLU A 9 1.17 -2.26 -27.53
N THR A 10 0.72 -3.46 -27.18
CA THR A 10 0.40 -3.90 -25.81
C THR A 10 1.63 -3.97 -24.90
N THR A 11 2.83 -3.80 -25.45
CA THR A 11 4.11 -3.95 -24.74
C THR A 11 4.48 -2.74 -23.87
N LYS A 12 4.04 -1.51 -24.17
CA LYS A 12 4.28 -0.34 -23.29
C LYS A 12 3.24 -0.18 -22.18
N LEU A 13 2.01 -0.64 -22.44
CA LEU A 13 0.95 -0.82 -21.45
C LEU A 13 1.12 -2.14 -20.66
N SER A 14 2.35 -2.66 -20.50
CA SER A 14 2.62 -3.92 -19.79
C SER A 14 3.47 -3.77 -18.52
N ARG A 15 3.95 -2.57 -18.19
CA ARG A 15 4.77 -2.31 -16.99
C ARG A 15 4.11 -1.41 -15.95
N GLY A 16 4.35 -1.71 -14.68
CA GLY A 16 4.13 -0.85 -13.52
C GLY A 16 2.84 -1.15 -12.77
N TYR A 17 2.96 -1.45 -11.47
CA TYR A 17 1.83 -1.44 -10.56
C TYR A 17 1.47 0.00 -10.15
N LEU A 18 0.25 0.20 -9.67
CA LEU A 18 -0.13 1.48 -9.09
C LEU A 18 0.68 1.73 -7.81
N HIS A 19 1.24 2.94 -7.71
CA HIS A 19 1.88 3.43 -6.50
C HIS A 19 1.09 4.58 -5.91
N PRO A 20 1.09 4.72 -4.56
CA PRO A 20 0.42 5.83 -3.89
C PRO A 20 0.96 7.21 -4.29
N PHE A 21 2.13 7.28 -4.95
CA PHE A 21 2.91 8.50 -5.19
C PHE A 21 2.94 8.96 -6.66
N TRP A 22 2.29 8.24 -7.59
CA TRP A 22 2.32 8.57 -9.01
C TRP A 22 1.03 9.22 -9.50
N ASN A 23 1.07 10.44 -10.05
CA ASN A 23 -0.04 10.92 -10.88
C ASN A 23 -0.26 9.92 -12.02
N GLY A 24 -1.44 9.31 -12.10
CA GLY A 24 -1.79 8.21 -13.01
C GLY A 24 -1.79 8.57 -14.50
N GLY A 25 -0.64 9.00 -15.04
CA GLY A 25 -0.44 9.51 -16.40
C GLY A 25 -0.63 8.52 -17.55
N SER A 26 -1.34 7.40 -17.34
CA SER A 26 -1.66 6.42 -18.38
C SER A 26 -3.04 6.62 -19.01
N GLY A 27 -3.73 7.73 -18.73
CA GLY A 27 -5.04 8.06 -19.33
C GLY A 27 -6.20 7.15 -18.92
N ARG A 28 -5.94 5.99 -18.28
CA ARG A 28 -6.98 5.09 -17.74
C ARG A 28 -7.65 5.64 -16.48
N TYR A 29 -6.98 6.56 -15.79
CA TYR A 29 -7.47 7.23 -14.60
C TYR A 29 -7.27 8.74 -14.76
N LEU A 30 -8.03 9.39 -15.64
CA LEU A 30 -8.14 10.86 -15.71
C LEU A 30 -8.58 11.39 -14.33
N TYR A 31 -7.73 12.09 -13.54
CA TYR A 31 -7.95 12.66 -12.17
C TYR A 31 -7.49 11.86 -10.91
N GLY A 32 -6.21 11.45 -10.81
CA GLY A 32 -5.61 10.98 -9.53
C GLY A 32 -5.63 9.46 -9.25
N VAL A 33 -4.90 9.03 -8.20
CA VAL A 33 -4.67 7.62 -7.76
C VAL A 33 -5.81 7.06 -6.90
N GLY A 34 -6.97 7.73 -6.87
CA GLY A 34 -8.16 7.22 -6.20
C GLY A 34 -8.98 6.29 -7.09
N GLU A 35 -9.66 5.33 -6.49
CA GLU A 35 -10.75 4.60 -7.16
C GLU A 35 -12.00 5.50 -7.23
N LEU A 36 -13.00 5.10 -8.02
CA LEU A 36 -14.32 5.73 -7.93
C LEU A 36 -14.89 5.51 -6.52
N PRO A 37 -15.58 6.49 -5.93
CA PRO A 37 -16.15 6.34 -4.61
C PRO A 37 -17.27 5.29 -4.64
N ARG A 38 -17.28 4.39 -3.64
CA ARG A 38 -18.37 3.44 -3.42
C ARG A 38 -19.52 4.10 -2.67
N THR A 39 -20.76 3.75 -2.98
CA THR A 39 -21.91 4.33 -2.27
C THR A 39 -21.89 3.92 -0.79
N LEU A 40 -22.60 4.67 0.07
CA LEU A 40 -22.78 4.29 1.47
C LEU A 40 -23.39 2.89 1.59
N THR A 41 -24.37 2.59 0.73
CA THR A 41 -24.99 1.26 0.62
C THR A 41 -23.96 0.18 0.27
N GLU A 42 -23.11 0.43 -0.72
CA GLU A 42 -22.08 -0.53 -1.12
C GLU A 42 -21.02 -0.73 -0.02
N LEU A 43 -20.63 0.32 0.70
CA LEU A 43 -19.73 0.20 1.85
C LEU A 43 -20.38 -0.64 2.98
N ALA A 44 -21.67 -0.47 3.23
CA ALA A 44 -22.41 -1.31 4.17
C ALA A 44 -22.50 -2.77 3.69
N MET A 45 -22.66 -3.01 2.38
CA MET A 45 -22.59 -4.37 1.79
C MET A 45 -21.20 -4.99 2.01
N CYS A 46 -20.12 -4.23 1.81
CA CYS A 46 -18.76 -4.67 2.10
C CYS A 46 -18.59 -5.06 3.58
N GLN A 47 -19.13 -4.25 4.50
CA GLN A 47 -19.11 -4.53 5.94
C GLN A 47 -19.86 -5.82 6.28
N LEU A 48 -21.06 -6.03 5.71
CA LEU A 48 -21.82 -7.27 5.89
C LEU A 48 -21.03 -8.49 5.39
N SER A 49 -20.50 -8.42 4.17
CA SER A 49 -19.69 -9.48 3.56
C SER A 49 -18.49 -9.83 4.45
N ALA A 50 -17.71 -8.83 4.87
CA ALA A 50 -16.57 -9.04 5.77
C ALA A 50 -16.99 -9.60 7.14
N THR A 51 -18.12 -9.16 7.69
CA THR A 51 -18.63 -9.65 8.99
C THR A 51 -18.99 -11.13 8.92
N ILE A 52 -19.66 -11.56 7.85
CA ILE A 52 -20.00 -12.98 7.65
C ILE A 52 -18.72 -13.80 7.50
N ARG A 53 -17.77 -13.34 6.67
CA ARG A 53 -16.50 -14.04 6.41
C ARG A 53 -15.57 -14.17 7.63
N ARG A 54 -15.79 -13.37 8.68
CA ARG A 54 -15.09 -13.53 9.97
C ARG A 54 -15.69 -14.61 10.87
N THR A 55 -16.84 -15.17 10.51
CA THR A 55 -17.43 -16.27 11.27
C THR A 55 -16.66 -17.55 10.96
N ASP A 56 -16.22 -18.27 11.99
CA ASP A 56 -15.51 -19.54 11.82
C ASP A 56 -16.27 -20.50 10.91
N GLY A 57 -15.60 -21.00 9.88
CA GLY A 57 -16.18 -21.94 8.92
C GLY A 57 -17.33 -21.37 8.10
N TRP A 58 -17.38 -20.05 7.85
CA TRP A 58 -18.44 -19.43 7.04
C TRP A 58 -18.63 -20.11 5.68
N TRP A 59 -17.56 -20.58 5.05
CA TRP A 59 -17.60 -21.21 3.71
C TRP A 59 -18.31 -22.57 3.69
N THR A 60 -18.27 -23.33 4.81
CA THR A 60 -19.03 -24.59 4.93
C THR A 60 -20.49 -24.31 5.30
N LYS A 61 -20.71 -23.29 6.14
CA LYS A 61 -22.05 -22.82 6.54
C LYS A 61 -22.82 -22.18 5.40
N LEU A 62 -22.14 -21.66 4.37
CA LEU A 62 -22.77 -20.97 3.24
C LEU A 62 -23.86 -21.79 2.53
N ASN A 63 -23.66 -23.11 2.41
CA ASN A 63 -24.62 -24.00 1.74
C ASN A 63 -25.80 -24.41 2.63
N ASP A 64 -25.76 -24.09 3.93
CA ASP A 64 -26.84 -24.40 4.87
C ASP A 64 -27.91 -23.29 4.82
N PRO A 65 -29.15 -23.61 4.42
CA PRO A 65 -30.24 -22.64 4.38
C PRO A 65 -30.52 -21.98 5.72
N ALA A 66 -30.29 -22.67 6.84
CA ALA A 66 -30.51 -22.12 8.18
C ALA A 66 -29.52 -20.99 8.49
N TRP A 67 -28.25 -21.16 8.12
CA TRP A 67 -27.23 -20.13 8.28
C TRP A 67 -27.46 -18.93 7.37
N ARG A 68 -27.81 -19.16 6.10
CA ARG A 68 -28.19 -18.08 5.18
C ARG A 68 -29.39 -17.28 5.71
N CYS A 69 -30.42 -17.97 6.20
CA CYS A 69 -31.59 -17.34 6.82
C CYS A 69 -31.21 -16.54 8.07
N HIS A 70 -30.34 -17.10 8.92
CA HIS A 70 -29.84 -16.40 10.11
C HIS A 70 -29.08 -15.11 9.76
N TRP A 71 -28.12 -15.16 8.83
CA TRP A 71 -27.39 -13.98 8.39
C TRP A 71 -28.29 -12.93 7.73
N ASN A 72 -29.26 -13.37 6.93
CA ASN A 72 -30.24 -12.48 6.32
C ASN A 72 -31.05 -11.73 7.39
N ASN A 73 -31.63 -12.46 8.36
CA ASN A 73 -32.40 -11.86 9.45
C ASN A 73 -31.54 -10.95 10.33
N ALA A 74 -30.29 -11.31 10.60
CA ALA A 74 -29.36 -10.46 11.35
C ALA A 74 -29.08 -9.15 10.59
N ALA A 75 -28.78 -9.24 9.28
CA ALA A 75 -28.50 -8.08 8.44
C ALA A 75 -29.70 -7.13 8.32
N ARG A 76 -30.92 -7.66 8.15
CA ARG A 76 -32.17 -6.86 8.07
C ARG A 76 -32.44 -6.03 9.33
N ASN A 77 -32.01 -6.53 10.49
CA ASN A 77 -32.21 -5.89 11.79
C ASN A 77 -31.01 -5.05 12.24
N THR A 78 -30.01 -4.87 11.38
CA THR A 78 -28.78 -4.15 11.70
C THR A 78 -28.74 -2.80 10.98
N VAL A 79 -28.41 -1.73 11.72
CA VAL A 79 -28.02 -0.45 11.14
C VAL A 79 -26.51 -0.47 10.92
N PHE A 80 -26.07 -0.37 9.68
CA PHE A 80 -24.64 -0.37 9.34
C PHE A 80 -24.09 1.04 9.50
N ASN A 81 -23.19 1.23 10.48
CA ASN A 81 -22.53 2.50 10.72
C ASN A 81 -21.32 2.64 9.78
N VAL A 82 -21.54 3.26 8.62
CA VAL A 82 -20.49 3.52 7.65
C VAL A 82 -19.68 4.72 8.11
N ARG A 83 -18.37 4.53 8.25
CA ARG A 83 -17.47 5.63 8.62
C ARG A 83 -17.15 6.49 7.40
N THR A 84 -17.45 7.76 7.50
CA THR A 84 -17.14 8.80 6.50
C THR A 84 -16.09 9.77 7.04
N SER A 85 -15.62 10.69 6.21
CA SER A 85 -14.68 11.72 6.64
C SER A 85 -15.30 12.74 7.62
N THR A 86 -16.63 12.78 7.71
CA THR A 86 -17.38 13.71 8.56
C THR A 86 -18.06 13.05 9.76
N GLY A 87 -18.02 11.73 9.89
CA GLY A 87 -18.61 11.03 11.03
C GLY A 87 -19.02 9.58 10.72
N LEU A 88 -19.99 9.09 11.47
CA LEU A 88 -20.65 7.80 11.19
C LEU A 88 -22.01 8.08 10.55
N THR A 89 -22.30 7.39 9.46
CA THR A 89 -23.58 7.46 8.76
C THR A 89 -24.26 6.10 8.84
N GLY A 90 -25.40 6.04 9.52
CA GLY A 90 -26.23 4.84 9.60
C GLY A 90 -26.88 4.54 8.25
N THR A 91 -26.68 3.33 7.74
CA THR A 91 -27.19 2.87 6.44
C THR A 91 -27.93 1.55 6.62
N PHE A 92 -29.07 1.40 5.95
CA PHE A 92 -29.85 0.17 5.95
C PHE A 92 -29.62 -0.58 4.64
N LEU A 93 -29.62 -1.91 4.72
CA LEU A 93 -29.56 -2.76 3.54
C LEU A 93 -30.97 -3.30 3.24
N SER A 94 -31.39 -3.17 1.98
CA SER A 94 -32.63 -3.76 1.48
C SER A 94 -32.47 -5.28 1.34
N GLN A 95 -33.59 -5.98 1.14
CA GLN A 95 -33.57 -7.44 0.93
C GLN A 95 -32.66 -7.83 -0.24
N LYS A 96 -32.73 -7.10 -1.36
CA LYS A 96 -31.90 -7.37 -2.54
C LYS A 96 -30.41 -7.12 -2.29
N HIS A 97 -30.03 -6.12 -1.48
CA HIS A 97 -28.62 -5.91 -1.13
C HIS A 97 -28.08 -7.07 -0.30
N ILE A 98 -28.89 -7.59 0.63
CA ILE A 98 -28.51 -8.71 1.50
C ILE A 98 -28.39 -9.99 0.67
N GLU A 99 -29.33 -10.26 -0.22
CA GLU A 99 -29.27 -11.40 -1.15
C GLU A 99 -28.03 -11.34 -2.05
N TYR A 100 -27.75 -10.18 -2.65
CA TYR A 100 -26.52 -9.95 -3.41
C TYR A 100 -25.28 -10.31 -2.58
N VAL A 101 -25.20 -9.82 -1.33
CA VAL A 101 -24.06 -10.12 -0.44
C VAL A 101 -23.98 -11.60 -0.10
N LEU A 102 -25.10 -12.28 0.11
CA LEU A 102 -25.11 -13.72 0.41
C LEU A 102 -24.72 -14.57 -0.80
N ASP A 103 -24.99 -14.10 -2.02
CA ASP A 103 -24.64 -14.80 -3.25
C ASP A 103 -23.16 -14.57 -3.64
N GLU A 104 -22.61 -13.36 -3.43
CA GLU A 104 -21.18 -13.10 -3.70
C GLU A 104 -20.22 -13.89 -2.81
N LEU A 105 -20.69 -14.39 -1.65
CA LEU A 105 -19.90 -15.23 -0.76
C LEU A 105 -19.39 -16.50 -1.45
N GLU A 106 -20.09 -16.96 -2.49
CA GLU A 106 -19.62 -18.08 -3.32
C GLU A 106 -18.31 -17.73 -4.05
N GLY A 107 -18.21 -16.51 -4.58
CA GLY A 107 -16.98 -16.02 -5.21
C GLY A 107 -15.84 -15.89 -4.21
N TYR A 108 -16.11 -15.40 -2.99
CA TYR A 108 -15.09 -15.37 -1.93
C TYR A 108 -14.67 -16.77 -1.49
N ARG A 109 -15.60 -17.74 -1.51
CA ARG A 109 -15.28 -19.15 -1.20
C ARG A 109 -14.35 -19.72 -2.26
N ALA A 110 -14.59 -19.40 -3.54
CA ALA A 110 -13.74 -19.81 -4.65
C ALA A 110 -12.34 -19.13 -4.62
N LEU A 111 -12.24 -17.92 -4.06
CA LEU A 111 -10.96 -17.23 -3.86
C LEU A 111 -10.13 -17.78 -2.68
N ARG A 112 -10.75 -18.50 -1.74
CA ARG A 112 -10.04 -19.09 -0.60
C ARG A 112 -9.12 -20.20 -1.09
N ASP A 113 -7.86 -20.10 -0.71
CA ASP A 113 -6.80 -21.03 -1.09
C ASP A 113 -6.22 -21.69 0.17
N ALA A 114 -6.69 -22.90 0.47
CA ALA A 114 -6.26 -23.64 1.66
C ALA A 114 -4.79 -24.07 1.56
N ASP A 115 -4.31 -24.39 0.36
CA ASP A 115 -2.94 -24.86 0.13
C ASP A 115 -1.94 -23.70 0.27
N ALA A 116 -2.32 -22.52 -0.22
CA ALA A 116 -1.54 -21.29 -0.04
C ALA A 116 -1.79 -20.60 1.31
N ASN A 117 -2.74 -21.09 2.12
CA ASN A 117 -3.21 -20.47 3.36
C ASN A 117 -3.58 -18.98 3.19
N CYS A 118 -4.43 -18.65 2.23
CA CYS A 118 -4.80 -17.27 1.90
C CYS A 118 -6.31 -17.13 1.67
N GLU A 119 -6.89 -16.04 2.18
CA GLU A 119 -8.24 -15.60 1.86
C GLU A 119 -8.35 -14.08 1.81
N VAL A 120 -9.43 -13.56 1.23
CA VAL A 120 -9.68 -12.12 1.20
C VAL A 120 -10.07 -11.64 2.61
N SER A 121 -9.47 -10.56 3.07
CA SER A 121 -9.70 -9.96 4.39
C SER A 121 -10.92 -9.02 4.36
N CYS A 122 -10.85 -7.91 5.09
CA CYS A 122 -11.96 -6.99 5.32
C CYS A 122 -12.42 -6.20 4.08
N PHE A 123 -11.61 -6.14 3.04
CA PHE A 123 -11.93 -5.41 1.81
C PHE A 123 -11.17 -6.00 0.61
N ASP A 124 -11.64 -5.69 -0.59
CA ASP A 124 -11.01 -6.14 -1.83
C ASP A 124 -9.55 -5.69 -1.94
N ARG A 125 -8.70 -6.56 -2.50
CA ARG A 125 -7.23 -6.44 -2.56
C ARG A 125 -6.49 -6.57 -1.23
N ILE A 126 -7.19 -6.74 -0.11
CA ILE A 126 -6.57 -7.03 1.19
C ILE A 126 -6.71 -8.53 1.43
N TRP A 127 -5.59 -9.19 1.69
CA TRP A 127 -5.52 -10.64 1.86
C TRP A 127 -4.97 -10.98 3.24
N GLU A 128 -5.43 -12.08 3.81
CA GLU A 128 -4.95 -12.57 5.10
C GLU A 128 -4.77 -14.08 5.10
N THR A 129 -4.04 -14.58 6.10
CA THR A 129 -3.89 -16.00 6.32
C THR A 129 -5.17 -16.61 6.86
N SER A 130 -5.62 -17.72 6.26
CA SER A 130 -6.83 -18.43 6.73
C SER A 130 -6.65 -19.26 8.00
N ALA A 131 -5.39 -19.53 8.38
CA ALA A 131 -5.02 -20.23 9.58
C ALA A 131 -3.67 -19.74 10.10
N ALA A 132 -3.45 -19.86 11.41
CA ALA A 132 -2.17 -19.55 12.03
C ALA A 132 -1.04 -20.41 11.46
N HIS A 133 0.13 -19.80 11.27
CA HIS A 133 1.34 -20.53 10.94
C HIS A 133 1.83 -21.40 12.11
N ASP A 134 2.66 -22.39 11.76
CA ASP A 134 3.29 -23.31 12.70
C ASP A 134 3.96 -22.58 13.89
N PRO A 135 3.52 -22.84 15.14
CA PRO A 135 4.05 -22.19 16.33
C PRO A 135 5.55 -22.41 16.55
N ASP A 136 6.08 -23.59 16.20
CA ASP A 136 7.48 -23.93 16.41
C ASP A 136 8.40 -23.10 15.52
N SER A 137 8.03 -22.94 14.24
CA SER A 137 8.72 -22.07 13.28
C SER A 137 8.71 -20.59 13.72
N LEU A 138 7.60 -20.12 14.30
CA LEU A 138 7.49 -18.74 14.82
C LEU A 138 8.34 -18.56 16.07
N HIS A 139 8.31 -19.54 16.98
CA HIS A 139 9.10 -19.53 18.20
C HIS A 139 10.61 -19.56 17.90
N SER A 140 11.04 -20.40 16.95
CA SER A 140 12.43 -20.44 16.50
C SER A 140 12.87 -19.08 15.95
N LEU A 141 12.08 -18.44 15.08
CA LEU A 141 12.41 -17.09 14.58
C LEU A 141 12.45 -16.05 15.71
N GLN A 142 11.56 -16.13 16.70
CA GLN A 142 11.59 -15.28 17.89
C GLN A 142 12.87 -15.46 18.71
N GLN A 143 13.33 -16.69 18.89
CA GLN A 143 14.58 -16.99 19.60
C GLN A 143 15.78 -16.39 18.85
N GLU A 144 15.83 -16.56 17.53
CA GLU A 144 16.89 -16.00 16.68
C GLU A 144 16.90 -14.47 16.70
N LEU A 145 15.74 -13.81 16.84
CA LEU A 145 15.65 -12.36 16.97
C LEU A 145 16.21 -11.82 18.30
N ASN A 146 16.32 -12.64 19.35
CA ASN A 146 16.83 -12.21 20.64
C ASN A 146 18.28 -11.71 20.57
N VAL A 147 19.07 -12.19 19.61
CA VAL A 147 20.45 -11.72 19.38
C VAL A 147 20.53 -10.23 19.01
N LEU A 148 19.44 -9.66 18.49
CA LEU A 148 19.33 -8.25 18.10
C LEU A 148 18.58 -7.42 19.15
N ARG A 149 17.91 -8.06 20.11
CA ARG A 149 17.21 -7.37 21.20
C ARG A 149 18.23 -6.86 22.20
N THR A 150 18.20 -5.55 22.46
CA THR A 150 18.90 -4.97 23.60
C THR A 150 17.93 -4.65 24.72
N THR A 151 18.43 -4.43 25.94
CA THR A 151 17.59 -4.15 27.12
C THR A 151 16.55 -3.07 26.82
N PRO A 152 15.26 -3.33 27.07
CA PRO A 152 14.21 -2.37 26.76
C PRO A 152 14.31 -1.14 27.67
N PRO A 153 14.09 0.07 27.14
CA PRO A 153 13.89 1.25 27.97
C PRO A 153 12.62 1.08 28.83
N ALA A 154 12.56 1.78 29.96
CA ALA A 154 11.38 1.76 30.82
C ALA A 154 10.17 2.39 30.10
N GLY A 155 8.98 1.82 30.30
CA GLY A 155 7.70 2.34 29.79
C GLY A 155 7.24 1.74 28.47
N THR A 156 6.06 2.19 28.01
CA THR A 156 5.43 1.75 26.76
C THR A 156 6.16 2.34 25.56
N HIS A 157 6.64 1.51 24.65
CA HIS A 157 7.40 1.96 23.49
C HIS A 157 7.31 0.98 22.30
N CYS A 158 7.48 1.51 21.09
CA CYS A 158 7.64 0.74 19.86
C CYS A 158 9.08 0.86 19.37
N ARG A 159 9.74 -0.29 19.21
CA ARG A 159 11.15 -0.39 18.82
C ARG A 159 11.31 -1.25 17.58
N ASN A 160 12.14 -0.81 16.64
CA ASN A 160 12.56 -1.65 15.53
C ASN A 160 13.76 -2.52 15.95
N ILE A 161 13.61 -3.84 15.89
CA ILE A 161 14.66 -4.83 16.11
C ILE A 161 15.52 -4.96 14.85
N VAL A 162 14.86 -5.22 13.70
CA VAL A 162 15.45 -5.02 12.38
C VAL A 162 14.95 -3.68 11.88
N ASN A 163 15.83 -2.67 11.88
CA ASN A 163 15.47 -1.30 11.55
C ASN A 163 15.99 -0.92 10.15
N PRO A 164 15.10 -0.77 9.15
CA PRO A 164 15.51 -0.41 7.79
C PRO A 164 16.13 1.00 7.69
N TYR A 165 15.96 1.83 8.73
CA TYR A 165 16.47 3.20 8.79
C TYR A 165 17.86 3.34 9.43
N LEU A 166 18.44 2.28 10.03
CA LEU A 166 19.76 2.38 10.68
C LEU A 166 20.90 2.54 9.67
N TYR A 167 20.85 1.76 8.60
CA TYR A 167 21.83 1.82 7.52
C TYR A 167 21.11 2.08 6.19
N PRO A 168 20.50 3.27 6.02
CA PRO A 168 19.81 3.62 4.79
C PRO A 168 20.86 3.97 3.72
N LEU A 169 20.41 4.06 2.47
CA LEU A 169 21.19 4.74 1.44
C LEU A 169 21.12 6.25 1.71
N VAL A 170 22.28 6.88 1.84
CA VAL A 170 22.42 8.34 1.95
C VAL A 170 22.96 8.87 0.62
N TYR A 171 22.13 9.63 -0.09
CA TYR A 171 22.51 10.12 -1.43
C TYR A 171 23.70 11.09 -1.36
N GLY A 172 24.63 10.93 -2.30
CA GLY A 172 25.89 11.66 -2.34
C GLY A 172 26.97 11.14 -1.38
N ARG A 173 26.68 10.12 -0.57
CA ARG A 173 27.65 9.52 0.36
C ARG A 173 27.77 8.01 0.24
N THR A 174 26.67 7.27 0.39
CA THR A 174 26.69 5.80 0.37
C THR A 174 27.23 5.31 -0.96
N LEU A 175 28.26 4.45 -0.91
CA LEU A 175 28.88 3.90 -2.11
C LEU A 175 28.04 2.80 -2.72
N VAL A 176 27.80 2.88 -4.03
CA VAL A 176 27.05 1.91 -4.83
C VAL A 176 27.94 1.45 -5.98
N ARG A 177 27.91 0.14 -6.29
CA ARG A 177 28.58 -0.40 -7.47
C ARG A 177 27.87 0.09 -8.72
N ASP A 178 28.56 0.85 -9.56
CA ASP A 178 28.07 1.23 -10.89
C ASP A 178 28.07 0.03 -11.86
N ARG A 179 27.70 0.27 -13.13
CA ARG A 179 27.69 -0.78 -14.16
C ARG A 179 29.08 -1.30 -14.53
N ALA A 180 30.12 -0.51 -14.30
CA ALA A 180 31.51 -0.90 -14.49
C ALA A 180 32.08 -1.63 -13.26
N GLY A 181 31.31 -1.74 -12.18
CA GLY A 181 31.71 -2.38 -10.93
C GLY A 181 32.43 -1.47 -9.95
N HIS A 182 32.64 -0.18 -10.28
CA HIS A 182 33.30 0.79 -9.42
C HIS A 182 32.35 1.26 -8.31
N LEU A 183 32.91 1.48 -7.12
CA LEU A 183 32.18 2.08 -6.01
C LEU A 183 32.15 3.59 -6.17
N VAL A 184 30.96 4.14 -6.37
CA VAL A 184 30.73 5.59 -6.50
C VAL A 184 29.62 6.03 -5.54
N PRO A 185 29.64 7.26 -5.02
CA PRO A 185 28.54 7.76 -4.20
C PRO A 185 27.20 7.70 -4.96
N ALA A 186 26.15 7.25 -4.28
CA ALA A 186 24.82 7.12 -4.86
C ALA A 186 24.34 8.48 -5.40
N PRO A 187 23.99 8.60 -6.69
CA PRO A 187 23.50 9.86 -7.23
C PRO A 187 22.14 10.21 -6.63
N ARG A 188 21.91 11.49 -6.35
CA ARG A 188 20.60 11.98 -5.90
C ARG A 188 19.54 11.68 -6.97
N PRO A 189 18.31 11.30 -6.57
CA PRO A 189 17.24 11.08 -7.54
C PRO A 189 16.94 12.37 -8.32
N PRO A 190 16.75 12.29 -9.64
CA PRO A 190 16.42 13.45 -10.44
C PRO A 190 15.08 14.05 -9.97
N PHE A 191 14.98 15.38 -10.00
CA PHE A 191 13.79 16.15 -9.63
C PHE A 191 13.32 16.03 -8.16
N ALA A 192 14.11 15.41 -7.27
CA ALA A 192 13.73 15.29 -5.85
C ALA A 192 13.42 16.65 -5.20
N GLN A 193 14.21 17.68 -5.52
CA GLN A 193 14.00 19.06 -5.06
C GLN A 193 12.68 19.71 -5.50
N PHE A 194 12.01 19.15 -6.52
CA PHE A 194 10.73 19.67 -7.06
C PHE A 194 9.56 18.74 -6.75
N ASN A 195 9.79 17.62 -6.07
CA ASN A 195 8.77 16.60 -5.84
C ASN A 195 8.85 16.05 -4.41
N TYR A 196 7.97 16.53 -3.54
CA TYR A 196 7.88 16.14 -2.13
C TYR A 196 7.71 14.62 -1.90
N THR A 197 7.28 13.86 -2.92
CA THR A 197 7.16 12.39 -2.82
C THR A 197 8.48 11.65 -2.95
N ILE A 198 9.56 12.32 -3.34
CA ILE A 198 10.89 11.75 -3.54
C ILE A 198 11.82 12.36 -2.49
N SER A 199 12.44 11.52 -1.66
CA SER A 199 13.50 11.98 -0.76
C SER A 199 14.77 12.29 -1.56
N ASP A 200 15.36 13.46 -1.31
CA ASP A 200 16.66 13.87 -1.84
C ASP A 200 17.84 13.41 -0.97
N ALA A 201 17.56 12.95 0.26
CA ALA A 201 18.55 12.58 1.26
C ALA A 201 18.67 11.07 1.48
N PHE A 202 17.54 10.34 1.57
CA PHE A 202 17.52 8.95 2.04
C PHE A 202 16.69 7.99 1.19
N ALA A 203 17.08 6.72 1.17
CA ALA A 203 16.22 5.60 0.77
C ALA A 203 16.51 4.35 1.61
N CYS A 204 15.50 3.55 1.90
CA CYS A 204 15.70 2.21 2.43
C CYS A 204 16.47 1.34 1.43
N LEU A 205 17.33 0.46 1.93
CA LEU A 205 18.03 -0.54 1.13
C LEU A 205 17.28 -1.87 1.13
N PRO A 206 16.49 -2.19 0.08
CA PRO A 206 15.88 -3.50 -0.05
C PRO A 206 16.95 -4.59 -0.27
N THR A 207 16.61 -5.79 0.14
CA THR A 207 17.41 -7.00 -0.11
C THR A 207 16.81 -7.78 -1.27
N PRO A 208 17.61 -8.21 -2.27
CA PRO A 208 17.14 -9.08 -3.32
C PRO A 208 17.01 -10.53 -2.81
N PHE A 209 15.86 -11.13 -3.08
CA PHE A 209 15.52 -12.51 -2.73
C PHE A 209 15.13 -13.28 -3.98
N ALA A 210 15.75 -14.44 -4.22
CA ALA A 210 15.30 -15.35 -5.26
C ALA A 210 14.20 -16.27 -4.76
N VAL A 211 13.12 -16.36 -5.53
CA VAL A 211 11.98 -17.23 -5.28
C VAL A 211 12.12 -18.48 -6.14
N SER A 212 11.97 -19.66 -5.54
CA SER A 212 12.07 -20.96 -6.23
C SER A 212 11.11 -21.06 -7.43
N ALA A 213 11.63 -21.47 -8.59
CA ALA A 213 10.82 -21.66 -9.80
C ALA A 213 9.86 -22.86 -9.70
N ALA A 214 10.31 -23.97 -9.12
CA ALA A 214 9.54 -25.22 -9.01
C ALA A 214 9.65 -25.82 -7.60
N GLY A 215 8.72 -26.72 -7.28
CA GLY A 215 8.66 -27.43 -6.02
C GLY A 215 8.16 -26.59 -4.84
N PRO A 216 8.43 -27.03 -3.59
CA PRO A 216 8.04 -26.31 -2.38
C PRO A 216 8.56 -24.87 -2.43
N LEU A 217 7.71 -23.92 -2.04
CA LEU A 217 8.05 -22.51 -2.10
C LEU A 217 9.22 -22.22 -1.15
N ARG A 218 10.35 -21.81 -1.73
CA ARG A 218 11.56 -21.43 -1.00
C ARG A 218 12.02 -20.08 -1.47
N VAL A 219 12.49 -19.28 -0.54
CA VAL A 219 13.06 -17.96 -0.79
C VAL A 219 14.49 -17.93 -0.27
N ARG A 220 15.40 -17.33 -1.03
CA ARG A 220 16.82 -17.21 -0.65
C ARG A 220 17.31 -15.78 -0.84
N ALA A 221 17.90 -15.20 0.20
CA ALA A 221 18.56 -13.90 0.09
C ALA A 221 19.77 -14.04 -0.85
N ARG A 222 19.88 -13.12 -1.82
CA ARG A 222 21.02 -13.04 -2.76
C ARG A 222 22.17 -12.19 -2.22
N ALA A 223 21.86 -11.34 -1.23
CA ALA A 223 22.80 -10.47 -0.54
C ALA A 223 22.43 -10.39 0.96
N TYR A 224 23.14 -9.56 1.72
CA TYR A 224 22.85 -9.38 3.15
C TYR A 224 21.49 -8.69 3.36
N ILE A 225 20.83 -9.00 4.48
CA ILE A 225 19.60 -8.32 4.91
C ILE A 225 19.99 -7.08 5.70
N ASN A 226 19.49 -5.91 5.31
CA ASN A 226 19.83 -4.66 5.99
C ASN A 226 19.46 -4.70 7.48
N GLY A 227 20.42 -4.39 8.36
CA GLY A 227 20.23 -4.46 9.81
C GLY A 227 20.32 -5.87 10.42
N VAL A 228 20.63 -6.91 9.65
CA VAL A 228 20.88 -8.27 10.15
C VAL A 228 22.32 -8.68 9.87
N PRO A 229 23.14 -8.99 10.90
CA PRO A 229 24.53 -9.38 10.70
C PRO A 229 24.65 -10.60 9.77
N PRO A 230 25.54 -10.59 8.76
CA PRO A 230 25.59 -11.64 7.72
C PRO A 230 25.91 -13.06 8.24
N TRP A 231 26.60 -13.17 9.37
CA TRP A 231 26.94 -14.45 10.02
C TRP A 231 25.80 -15.04 10.87
N GLN A 232 24.70 -14.30 11.08
CA GLN A 232 23.49 -14.78 11.77
C GLN A 232 22.67 -15.68 10.84
N HIS A 233 23.24 -16.80 10.42
CA HIS A 233 22.66 -17.65 9.38
C HIS A 233 21.27 -18.20 9.75
N ALA A 234 21.06 -18.56 11.02
CA ALA A 234 19.77 -19.07 11.49
C ALA A 234 18.66 -18.00 11.41
N LEU A 235 18.94 -16.77 11.86
CA LEU A 235 18.04 -15.63 11.70
C LEU A 235 17.72 -15.34 10.23
N VAL A 236 18.72 -15.31 9.35
CA VAL A 236 18.51 -15.12 7.90
C VAL A 236 17.61 -16.22 7.33
N ARG A 237 17.82 -17.49 7.70
CA ARG A 237 16.99 -18.61 7.28
C ARG A 237 15.56 -18.49 7.81
N GLY A 238 15.38 -18.02 9.03
CA GLY A 238 14.06 -17.75 9.61
C GLY A 238 13.31 -16.66 8.85
N LEU A 239 13.97 -15.56 8.49
CA LEU A 239 13.41 -14.46 7.70
C LEU A 239 13.08 -14.90 6.26
N GLU A 240 13.94 -15.72 5.64
CA GLU A 240 13.65 -16.36 4.34
C GLU A 240 12.39 -17.23 4.40
N GLY A 241 12.24 -18.03 5.47
CA GLY A 241 11.05 -18.84 5.69
C GLY A 241 9.80 -18.00 5.90
N ALA A 242 9.91 -16.89 6.64
CA ALA A 242 8.82 -15.95 6.83
C ALA A 242 8.40 -15.27 5.51
N LEU A 243 9.36 -14.83 4.70
CA LEU A 243 9.06 -14.28 3.38
C LEU A 243 8.44 -15.34 2.47
N ALA A 244 8.91 -16.59 2.50
CA ALA A 244 8.29 -17.68 1.74
C ALA A 244 6.80 -17.87 2.08
N ARG A 245 6.41 -17.74 3.36
CA ARG A 245 5.00 -17.76 3.79
C ARG A 245 4.21 -16.51 3.35
N GLY A 246 4.87 -15.37 3.20
CA GLY A 246 4.24 -14.12 2.74
C GLY A 246 4.08 -14.00 1.23
N VAL A 247 4.86 -14.76 0.43
CA VAL A 247 4.83 -14.68 -1.04
C VAL A 247 3.43 -14.95 -1.63
N PRO A 248 2.66 -15.98 -1.20
CA PRO A 248 1.34 -16.20 -1.77
C PRO A 248 0.39 -15.01 -1.53
N LEU A 249 0.40 -14.42 -0.33
CA LEU A 249 -0.39 -13.22 -0.04
C LEU A 249 0.02 -12.05 -0.95
N LEU A 250 1.32 -11.83 -1.15
CA LEU A 250 1.82 -10.79 -2.05
C LEU A 250 1.43 -11.06 -3.51
N GLU A 251 1.50 -12.30 -3.99
CA GLU A 251 1.04 -12.68 -5.34
C GLU A 251 -0.46 -12.37 -5.55
N ARG A 252 -1.29 -12.62 -4.54
CA ARG A 252 -2.72 -12.28 -4.58
C ARG A 252 -2.96 -10.77 -4.61
N VAL A 253 -2.24 -10.01 -3.77
CA VAL A 253 -2.29 -8.54 -3.79
C VAL A 253 -1.85 -7.98 -5.14
N LEU A 254 -0.73 -8.45 -5.70
CA LEU A 254 -0.25 -8.01 -7.02
C LEU A 254 -1.22 -8.40 -8.13
N THR A 255 -1.78 -9.60 -8.07
CA THR A 255 -2.83 -10.04 -8.98
C THR A 255 -4.00 -9.07 -8.95
N ASP A 256 -4.53 -8.74 -7.78
CA ASP A 256 -5.65 -7.81 -7.65
C ASP A 256 -5.30 -6.34 -8.01
N LEU A 257 -4.03 -5.96 -7.86
CA LEU A 257 -3.53 -4.63 -8.19
C LEU A 257 -3.18 -4.47 -9.68
N HIS A 258 -3.07 -5.57 -10.42
CA HIS A 258 -2.72 -5.53 -11.83
C HIS A 258 -3.79 -4.77 -12.63
N ARG A 259 -3.39 -3.78 -13.44
CA ARG A 259 -4.31 -2.87 -14.17
C ARG A 259 -5.30 -3.52 -15.14
N ALA A 260 -5.12 -4.80 -15.47
CA ALA A 260 -6.07 -5.57 -16.28
C ALA A 260 -7.18 -6.19 -15.43
N ASN A 261 -6.99 -6.29 -14.11
CA ASN A 261 -7.96 -6.78 -13.14
C ASN A 261 -8.63 -5.56 -12.49
N LEU A 262 -9.69 -5.07 -13.13
CA LEU A 262 -10.46 -3.96 -12.61
C LEU A 262 -11.21 -4.40 -11.35
N LEU A 263 -11.36 -3.48 -10.41
CA LEU A 263 -12.11 -3.72 -9.20
C LEU A 263 -13.62 -3.55 -9.49
N PRO A 264 -14.44 -4.60 -9.35
CA PRO A 264 -15.87 -4.47 -9.61
C PRO A 264 -16.56 -3.66 -8.51
N HIS A 265 -17.45 -2.76 -8.93
CA HIS A 265 -18.40 -2.09 -8.04
C HIS A 265 -19.65 -2.95 -7.92
N ARG A 266 -20.13 -3.16 -6.69
CA ARG A 266 -21.41 -3.86 -6.43
C ARG A 266 -22.60 -3.02 -6.90
N ILE A 267 -22.47 -1.70 -6.77
CA ILE A 267 -23.48 -0.72 -7.19
C ILE A 267 -22.84 0.19 -8.24
N PRO A 268 -22.96 -0.13 -9.54
CA PRO A 268 -22.43 0.72 -10.59
C PRO A 268 -23.32 1.96 -10.81
N GLY A 269 -22.71 3.07 -11.22
CA GLY A 269 -23.43 4.27 -11.66
C GLY A 269 -23.42 5.42 -10.66
N THR A 270 -24.35 6.34 -10.86
CA THR A 270 -24.46 7.62 -10.13
C THR A 270 -25.91 7.91 -9.76
N CYS A 271 -26.11 8.78 -8.78
CA CYS A 271 -27.43 9.21 -8.35
C CYS A 271 -28.02 10.25 -9.32
N ARG A 272 -29.36 10.34 -9.36
CA ARG A 272 -30.08 11.24 -10.27
C ARG A 272 -31.22 11.94 -9.55
N TYR A 273 -31.47 13.20 -9.87
CA TYR A 273 -32.67 13.89 -9.41
C TYR A 273 -33.89 13.49 -10.22
N THR A 274 -35.03 13.41 -9.53
CA THR A 274 -36.33 13.25 -10.17
C THR A 274 -36.85 14.61 -10.62
N THR A 275 -36.96 14.83 -11.94
CA THR A 275 -37.26 16.13 -12.54
C THR A 275 -38.65 16.69 -12.21
N TRP A 276 -39.57 15.85 -11.74
CA TRP A 276 -40.99 16.21 -11.53
C TRP A 276 -41.32 16.64 -10.08
N ASP A 277 -40.46 16.33 -9.11
CA ASP A 277 -40.76 16.48 -7.67
C ASP A 277 -39.68 17.31 -6.93
N GLU A 278 -38.96 18.19 -7.63
CA GLU A 278 -37.99 19.05 -6.96
C GLU A 278 -38.68 20.14 -6.13
N PRO A 279 -38.35 20.28 -4.84
CA PRO A 279 -38.84 21.39 -4.05
C PRO A 279 -38.37 22.73 -4.63
N LEU A 280 -39.15 23.80 -4.44
CA LEU A 280 -38.74 25.15 -4.85
C LEU A 280 -37.49 25.57 -4.07
N THR A 281 -36.50 26.12 -4.79
CA THR A 281 -35.31 26.70 -4.18
C THR A 281 -35.69 27.86 -3.26
N PRO A 282 -35.11 27.97 -2.05
CA PRO A 282 -35.33 29.12 -1.18
C PRO A 282 -34.98 30.46 -1.84
N GLU A 283 -35.69 31.52 -1.48
CA GLU A 283 -35.46 32.87 -2.02
C GLU A 283 -34.22 33.51 -1.40
N HIS A 284 -33.38 34.11 -2.25
CA HIS A 284 -32.16 34.79 -1.81
C HIS A 284 -32.49 36.07 -1.05
N SER A 285 -31.91 36.27 0.14
CA SER A 285 -31.99 37.50 0.93
C SER A 285 -30.63 38.21 0.98
N ASP A 286 -30.66 39.55 0.93
CA ASP A 286 -29.50 40.44 0.90
C ASP A 286 -29.19 41.12 2.25
N ASP A 287 -29.98 40.84 3.29
CA ASP A 287 -29.77 41.31 4.67
C ASP A 287 -29.05 40.25 5.55
N GLU A 288 -28.30 40.67 6.58
CA GLU A 288 -27.46 39.75 7.39
C GLU A 288 -28.26 38.65 8.11
N ASP A 289 -29.42 38.98 8.69
CA ASP A 289 -30.28 38.03 9.41
C ASP A 289 -31.01 37.08 8.43
N GLY A 290 -31.46 37.61 7.30
CA GLY A 290 -32.07 36.83 6.23
C GLY A 290 -31.07 35.94 5.50
N TRP A 291 -29.80 36.34 5.37
CA TRP A 291 -28.73 35.50 4.81
C TRP A 291 -28.50 34.23 5.63
N ALA A 292 -28.42 34.34 6.95
CA ALA A 292 -28.25 33.18 7.84
C ALA A 292 -29.45 32.22 7.77
N THR A 293 -30.65 32.75 7.56
CA THR A 293 -31.88 31.97 7.37
C THR A 293 -31.88 31.29 6.00
N TYR A 294 -31.59 32.03 4.93
CA TYR A 294 -31.43 31.52 3.58
C TYR A 294 -30.40 30.38 3.51
N GLN A 295 -29.22 30.53 4.12
CA GLN A 295 -28.21 29.47 4.15
C GLN A 295 -28.71 28.18 4.81
N ARG A 296 -29.51 28.31 5.88
CA ARG A 296 -30.10 27.17 6.58
C ARG A 296 -31.16 26.48 5.73
N GLU A 297 -32.04 27.27 5.11
CA GLU A 297 -33.10 26.79 4.24
C GLU A 297 -32.53 26.14 2.97
N LEU A 298 -31.50 26.73 2.36
CA LEU A 298 -30.83 26.19 1.18
C LEU A 298 -30.17 24.84 1.49
N ARG A 299 -29.52 24.70 2.65
CA ARG A 299 -28.98 23.41 3.09
C ARG A 299 -30.09 22.39 3.35
N ALA A 300 -31.17 22.78 4.01
CA ALA A 300 -32.30 21.90 4.26
C ALA A 300 -32.98 21.45 2.95
N TRP A 301 -33.12 22.38 1.99
CA TRP A 301 -33.58 22.12 0.64
C TRP A 301 -32.67 21.13 -0.10
N ALA A 302 -31.35 21.38 -0.14
CA ALA A 302 -30.41 20.48 -0.81
C ALA A 302 -30.44 19.04 -0.26
N LEU A 303 -30.65 18.89 1.05
CA LEU A 303 -30.77 17.59 1.74
C LEU A 303 -32.16 16.94 1.60
N SER A 304 -33.20 17.69 1.25
CA SER A 304 -34.57 17.18 1.12
C SER A 304 -34.96 16.86 -0.32
N ARG A 305 -34.21 17.36 -1.33
CA ARG A 305 -34.45 17.05 -2.75
C ARG A 305 -34.53 15.53 -2.97
N PRO A 306 -35.55 15.01 -3.68
CA PRO A 306 -35.67 13.58 -3.95
C PRO A 306 -34.57 13.10 -4.91
N ILE A 307 -33.85 12.05 -4.51
CA ILE A 307 -32.78 11.44 -5.29
C ILE A 307 -33.11 9.98 -5.56
N GLN A 308 -32.98 9.58 -6.82
CA GLN A 308 -32.90 8.19 -7.21
C GLN A 308 -31.45 7.71 -7.03
N TYR A 309 -31.23 6.82 -6.07
CA TYR A 309 -29.92 6.21 -5.82
C TYR A 309 -29.62 5.13 -6.88
N PRO A 310 -28.34 4.97 -7.28
CA PRO A 310 -27.94 3.77 -8.00
C PRO A 310 -28.08 2.57 -7.06
N ASP A 311 -28.31 1.41 -7.64
CA ASP A 311 -28.62 0.20 -6.90
C ASP A 311 -27.96 -1.03 -7.55
N VAL A 312 -27.98 -2.17 -6.85
CA VAL A 312 -27.56 -3.46 -7.40
C VAL A 312 -28.45 -3.82 -8.60
N SER A 313 -27.92 -4.64 -9.51
CA SER A 313 -28.69 -5.18 -10.64
C SER A 313 -29.96 -5.89 -10.15
N GLU A 314 -31.06 -5.72 -10.89
CA GLU A 314 -32.30 -6.46 -10.65
C GLU A 314 -32.13 -7.98 -10.90
N GLU A 315 -31.11 -8.36 -11.66
CA GLU A 315 -30.72 -9.76 -11.86
C GLU A 315 -29.91 -10.34 -10.67
N GLY A 316 -29.56 -9.52 -9.68
CA GLY A 316 -28.78 -9.91 -8.51
C GLY A 316 -27.27 -9.93 -8.75
N TYR A 317 -26.56 -10.79 -8.01
CA TYR A 317 -25.11 -10.93 -8.13
C TYR A 317 -24.73 -11.63 -9.44
N PRO A 318 -23.94 -10.99 -10.34
CA PRO A 318 -23.68 -11.53 -11.67
C PRO A 318 -22.66 -12.68 -11.70
N GLY A 319 -22.03 -13.04 -10.58
CA GLY A 319 -20.92 -13.99 -10.55
C GLY A 319 -19.56 -13.37 -10.91
N GLY A 320 -18.53 -14.21 -10.97
CA GLY A 320 -17.21 -13.85 -11.51
C GLY A 320 -16.29 -13.05 -10.57
N LEU A 321 -16.62 -12.92 -9.28
CA LEU A 321 -15.78 -12.22 -8.30
C LEU A 321 -14.39 -12.86 -8.15
N GLU A 322 -14.26 -14.15 -8.41
CA GLU A 322 -13.01 -14.92 -8.39
C GLU A 322 -12.20 -14.80 -9.69
N GLU A 323 -12.79 -14.28 -10.76
CA GLU A 323 -12.15 -14.20 -12.07
C GLU A 323 -11.05 -13.14 -12.08
N ARG A 324 -9.89 -13.51 -12.64
CA ARG A 324 -8.75 -12.62 -12.83
C ARG A 324 -8.23 -12.80 -14.24
N ARG A 325 -8.18 -11.71 -15.02
CA ARG A 325 -7.65 -11.70 -16.39
C ARG A 325 -6.15 -12.00 -16.41
N VAL A 326 -5.44 -11.53 -15.40
CA VAL A 326 -4.00 -11.76 -15.22
C VAL A 326 -3.77 -12.33 -13.82
N ARG A 327 -2.92 -13.35 -13.71
CA ARG A 327 -2.44 -13.87 -12.43
C ARG A 327 -0.94 -13.64 -12.35
N VAL A 328 -0.50 -13.01 -11.27
CA VAL A 328 0.90 -12.69 -11.06
C VAL A 328 1.54 -13.81 -10.25
N SER A 329 2.67 -14.33 -10.71
CA SER A 329 3.54 -15.18 -9.88
C SER A 329 4.92 -14.55 -9.72
N LEU A 330 5.46 -14.70 -8.51
CA LEU A 330 6.81 -14.33 -8.13
C LEU A 330 7.78 -15.52 -8.26
N ARG A 331 7.30 -16.73 -8.54
CA ARG A 331 8.16 -17.91 -8.73
C ARG A 331 9.15 -17.71 -9.87
N GLY A 332 10.40 -18.13 -9.63
CA GLY A 332 11.49 -17.99 -10.58
C GLY A 332 12.04 -16.57 -10.73
N ARG A 333 11.47 -15.58 -10.02
CA ARG A 333 11.91 -14.18 -10.06
C ARG A 333 12.83 -13.86 -8.88
N THR A 334 13.60 -12.79 -9.05
CA THR A 334 14.27 -12.12 -7.94
C THR A 334 13.46 -10.90 -7.55
N VAL A 335 13.02 -10.84 -6.29
CA VAL A 335 12.21 -9.75 -5.73
C VAL A 335 13.03 -8.94 -4.73
N LYS A 336 12.82 -7.63 -4.69
CA LYS A 336 13.48 -6.73 -3.74
C LYS A 336 12.53 -6.48 -2.57
N VAL A 337 12.96 -6.78 -1.34
CA VAL A 337 12.12 -6.66 -0.13
C VAL A 337 12.86 -5.88 0.95
N ILE A 338 12.17 -4.90 1.55
CA ILE A 338 12.63 -4.22 2.76
C ILE A 338 12.07 -4.97 3.96
N VAL A 339 12.96 -5.42 4.85
CA VAL A 339 12.61 -6.17 6.06
C VAL A 339 12.61 -5.23 7.26
N LYS A 340 11.55 -5.27 8.05
CA LYS A 340 11.44 -4.55 9.31
C LYS A 340 10.83 -5.45 10.37
N VAL A 341 11.44 -5.51 11.55
CA VAL A 341 10.88 -6.21 12.70
C VAL A 341 10.69 -5.21 13.82
N SER A 342 9.50 -5.16 14.40
CA SER A 342 9.18 -4.22 15.48
C SER A 342 8.63 -4.94 16.69
N ASP A 343 9.13 -4.59 17.88
CA ASP A 343 8.54 -4.97 19.16
C ASP A 343 7.77 -3.78 19.72
N ILE A 344 6.53 -4.02 20.17
CA ILE A 344 5.73 -3.05 20.91
C ILE A 344 5.58 -3.58 22.33
N HIS A 345 6.14 -2.84 23.28
CA HIS A 345 6.04 -3.13 24.70
C HIS A 345 4.99 -2.22 25.32
N ILE A 346 4.07 -2.78 26.09
CA ILE A 346 3.04 -2.05 26.84
C ILE A 346 3.29 -2.29 28.32
N HIS A 347 3.50 -1.20 29.06
CA HIS A 347 3.85 -1.24 30.47
C HIS A 347 2.60 -1.01 31.34
N PRO A 348 2.45 -1.65 32.52
CA PRO A 348 1.34 -1.42 33.45
C PRO A 348 1.05 0.06 33.77
N ASN A 349 2.11 0.86 33.97
CA ASN A 349 1.98 2.30 34.24
C ASN A 349 1.42 3.13 33.06
N HIS A 350 1.48 2.61 31.84
CA HIS A 350 0.88 3.22 30.64
C HIS A 350 0.24 2.11 29.80
N PRO A 351 -0.94 1.61 30.20
CA PRO A 351 -1.47 0.32 29.77
C PRO A 351 -2.05 0.33 28.35
N THR A 352 -1.74 1.36 27.55
CA THR A 352 -2.21 1.51 26.18
C THR A 352 -1.06 1.83 25.23
N PHE A 353 -1.18 1.32 24.00
CA PHE A 353 -0.46 1.79 22.82
C PHE A 353 -1.50 2.42 21.91
N ASP A 354 -1.34 3.70 21.54
CA ASP A 354 -2.40 4.48 20.86
C ASP A 354 -2.54 4.19 19.35
N GLY A 355 -1.72 3.29 18.81
CA GLY A 355 -1.67 2.98 17.39
C GLY A 355 -0.64 3.81 16.62
N THR A 356 -0.79 3.87 15.30
CA THR A 356 0.06 4.68 14.42
C THR A 356 -0.74 5.75 13.71
N PRO A 357 -0.11 6.83 13.21
CA PRO A 357 -0.76 7.72 12.25
C PRO A 357 -1.15 6.95 10.98
N TRP A 358 -2.07 7.53 10.20
CA TRP A 358 -2.37 7.06 8.85
C TRP A 358 -1.16 7.29 7.95
N HIS A 359 -0.70 6.23 7.27
CA HIS A 359 0.45 6.31 6.38
C HIS A 359 0.42 5.24 5.27
N ALA A 360 1.20 5.49 4.23
CA ALA A 360 1.65 4.49 3.27
C ALA A 360 3.13 4.18 3.55
N GLU A 361 3.60 3.02 3.11
CA GLU A 361 4.97 2.60 3.37
C GLU A 361 5.94 3.22 2.36
N GLY A 362 7.03 3.77 2.90
CA GLY A 362 8.10 4.39 2.13
C GLY A 362 7.74 5.67 1.36
N MET A 363 8.62 6.03 0.44
CA MET A 363 8.52 7.18 -0.48
C MET A 363 8.67 6.71 -1.94
N ARG A 364 8.45 7.62 -2.90
CA ARG A 364 8.43 7.30 -4.34
C ARG A 364 9.74 6.70 -4.87
N ASN A 365 10.88 7.09 -4.30
CA ASN A 365 12.19 6.52 -4.66
C ASN A 365 12.39 5.08 -4.17
N GLU A 366 11.59 4.59 -3.21
CA GLU A 366 11.68 3.22 -2.69
C GLU A 366 10.76 2.24 -3.46
N ARG A 367 9.79 2.76 -4.23
CA ARG A 367 8.90 1.99 -5.13
C ARG A 367 8.25 0.78 -4.44
N ILE A 368 7.78 0.95 -3.21
CA ILE A 368 7.04 -0.10 -2.49
C ILE A 368 5.63 -0.22 -3.09
N VAL A 369 5.29 -1.41 -3.59
CA VAL A 369 4.00 -1.70 -4.24
C VAL A 369 3.01 -2.40 -3.32
N ALA A 370 3.50 -3.29 -2.47
CA ALA A 370 2.69 -4.10 -1.57
C ALA A 370 3.44 -4.36 -0.27
N SER A 371 2.71 -4.55 0.81
CA SER A 371 3.28 -4.90 2.11
C SER A 371 2.55 -6.07 2.70
N THR A 372 3.26 -6.85 3.52
CA THR A 372 2.65 -7.81 4.42
C THR A 372 3.22 -7.63 5.82
N VAL A 373 2.37 -7.84 6.82
CA VAL A 373 2.76 -7.94 8.22
C VAL A 373 2.38 -9.31 8.76
N GLN A 374 3.31 -9.93 9.48
CA GLN A 374 3.12 -11.17 10.21
C GLN A 374 3.24 -10.90 11.70
N CYS A 375 2.27 -11.33 12.50
CA CYS A 375 2.40 -11.29 13.96
C CYS A 375 3.12 -12.54 14.45
N LEU A 376 4.38 -12.35 14.86
CA LEU A 376 5.23 -13.46 15.28
C LEU A 376 4.92 -13.92 16.71
N SER A 377 4.57 -12.98 17.58
CA SER A 377 4.19 -13.26 18.97
C SER A 377 3.35 -12.13 19.52
N MET A 378 2.43 -12.48 20.42
CA MET A 378 1.57 -11.55 21.14
C MET A 378 1.32 -12.11 22.54
N SER A 379 1.56 -11.32 23.58
CA SER A 379 1.39 -11.74 24.97
C SER A 379 0.79 -10.64 25.83
N ASN A 380 -0.24 -10.99 26.60
CA ASN A 380 -0.93 -10.09 27.55
C ASN A 380 -1.41 -8.76 26.92
N VAL A 381 -1.88 -8.81 25.67
CA VAL A 381 -2.43 -7.65 24.97
C VAL A 381 -3.64 -8.04 24.15
N THR A 382 -4.60 -7.12 24.04
CA THR A 382 -5.73 -7.29 23.12
C THR A 382 -5.24 -7.42 21.68
N PRO A 383 -5.93 -8.15 20.79
CA PRO A 383 -5.54 -8.24 19.38
C PRO A 383 -5.40 -6.86 18.73
N ILE A 384 -4.26 -6.64 18.07
CA ILE A 384 -4.02 -5.41 17.29
C ILE A 384 -4.76 -5.49 15.95
N SER A 385 -5.25 -4.36 15.44
CA SER A 385 -5.90 -4.30 14.13
C SER A 385 -5.24 -3.28 13.21
N LEU A 386 -5.29 -3.56 11.91
CA LEU A 386 -4.95 -2.62 10.84
C LEU A 386 -6.25 -2.00 10.32
N ALA A 387 -6.39 -0.69 10.43
CA ALA A 387 -7.46 0.03 9.77
C ALA A 387 -6.98 0.53 8.41
N PHE A 388 -7.83 0.44 7.37
CA PHE A 388 -7.50 0.83 6.01
C PHE A 388 -8.42 1.94 5.49
N ARG A 389 -7.86 2.80 4.64
CA ARG A 389 -8.61 3.79 3.84
C ARG A 389 -7.93 4.02 2.50
N MET A 390 -8.71 4.48 1.52
CA MET A 390 -8.20 4.82 0.20
C MET A 390 -8.62 6.23 -0.22
N PRO A 391 -7.81 6.95 -1.01
CA PRO A 391 -8.27 8.18 -1.62
C PRO A 391 -9.33 7.83 -2.67
N VAL A 392 -10.31 8.72 -2.84
CA VAL A 392 -11.34 8.56 -3.86
C VAL A 392 -11.37 9.79 -4.75
N ARG A 393 -11.78 9.56 -5.99
CA ARG A 393 -12.01 10.64 -6.95
C ARG A 393 -13.36 11.30 -6.67
N ALA A 394 -13.61 12.43 -7.32
CA ALA A 394 -14.93 13.01 -7.32
C ALA A 394 -15.95 12.06 -8.00
N PRO A 395 -17.17 11.90 -7.45
CA PRO A 395 -18.22 11.12 -8.09
C PRO A 395 -18.56 11.65 -9.48
N VAL A 396 -18.68 10.78 -10.47
CA VAL A 396 -19.04 11.16 -11.83
C VAL A 396 -20.55 11.43 -11.93
N GLY A 397 -20.94 12.49 -12.64
CA GLY A 397 -22.35 12.77 -12.95
C GLY A 397 -23.12 13.54 -11.89
N CYS A 398 -22.45 14.09 -10.87
CA CYS A 398 -23.02 15.06 -9.94
C CYS A 398 -22.49 16.47 -10.26
N ALA A 399 -23.31 17.49 -10.02
CA ALA A 399 -22.84 18.87 -10.09
C ALA A 399 -21.80 19.14 -8.99
N ALA A 400 -20.85 20.04 -9.28
CA ALA A 400 -19.74 20.38 -8.39
C ALA A 400 -20.22 20.81 -6.99
N ASP A 401 -21.27 21.60 -6.92
CA ASP A 401 -21.82 22.20 -5.71
C ASP A 401 -22.89 21.35 -5.00
N ASP A 402 -23.17 20.15 -5.50
CA ASP A 402 -24.26 19.31 -5.01
C ASP A 402 -23.88 18.49 -3.77
N GLU A 403 -23.64 19.21 -2.67
CA GLU A 403 -23.35 18.61 -1.35
C GLU A 403 -24.50 17.66 -0.91
N GLY A 404 -25.74 17.97 -1.31
CA GLY A 404 -26.93 17.20 -0.94
C GLY A 404 -26.93 15.78 -1.51
N ALA A 405 -26.56 15.62 -2.78
CA ALA A 405 -26.44 14.31 -3.41
C ALA A 405 -25.19 13.56 -2.98
N THR A 406 -24.04 14.25 -2.87
CA THR A 406 -22.75 13.59 -2.61
C THR A 406 -22.68 13.01 -1.19
N ILE A 407 -23.19 13.74 -0.19
CA ILE A 407 -23.25 13.26 1.20
C ILE A 407 -24.17 12.05 1.30
N ARG A 408 -25.38 12.13 0.74
CA ARG A 408 -26.39 11.08 0.88
C ARG A 408 -26.06 9.80 0.11
N THR A 409 -25.31 9.91 -0.99
CA THR A 409 -24.97 8.77 -1.85
C THR A 409 -23.62 8.14 -1.48
N TRP A 410 -22.57 8.94 -1.26
CA TRP A 410 -21.20 8.44 -1.02
C TRP A 410 -20.63 8.81 0.35
N GLY A 411 -21.35 9.60 1.16
CA GLY A 411 -20.83 10.11 2.43
C GLY A 411 -19.75 11.19 2.25
N LEU A 412 -19.68 11.82 1.07
CA LEU A 412 -18.67 12.82 0.74
C LEU A 412 -19.26 14.23 0.87
N ARG A 413 -18.68 14.99 1.80
CA ARG A 413 -19.07 16.37 2.08
C ARG A 413 -18.14 17.35 1.38
N MET A 414 -18.69 18.45 0.86
CA MET A 414 -17.90 19.57 0.33
C MET A 414 -16.82 20.01 1.32
N HIS A 415 -15.61 20.18 0.82
CA HIS A 415 -14.37 20.52 1.54
C HIS A 415 -13.90 19.49 2.57
N ALA A 416 -14.60 18.37 2.76
CA ALA A 416 -14.13 17.28 3.61
C ALA A 416 -13.07 16.44 2.87
N PRO A 417 -12.22 15.71 3.60
CA PRO A 417 -11.25 14.80 2.99
C PRO A 417 -11.87 13.79 2.01
N SER A 418 -11.32 13.71 0.79
CA SER A 418 -11.73 12.79 -0.28
C SER A 418 -11.13 11.38 -0.11
N HIS A 419 -11.52 10.69 0.97
CA HIS A 419 -11.16 9.28 1.18
C HIS A 419 -12.31 8.46 1.75
N GLN A 420 -12.27 7.15 1.53
CA GLN A 420 -13.21 6.20 2.11
C GLN A 420 -12.50 5.19 3.00
N PHE A 421 -13.10 4.89 4.14
CA PHE A 421 -12.62 3.85 5.04
C PHE A 421 -13.03 2.48 4.52
N LEU A 422 -12.08 1.56 4.40
CA LEU A 422 -12.28 0.26 3.76
C LEU A 422 -12.64 -0.85 4.75
N GLY A 423 -12.23 -0.69 6.01
CA GLY A 423 -12.45 -1.69 7.06
C GLY A 423 -11.25 -1.84 7.98
N THR A 424 -11.31 -2.86 8.82
CA THR A 424 -10.22 -3.25 9.74
C THR A 424 -9.85 -4.71 9.52
N ALA A 425 -8.59 -5.09 9.66
CA ALA A 425 -8.16 -6.49 9.72
C ALA A 425 -7.54 -6.74 11.09
N ALA A 426 -8.07 -7.71 11.84
CA ALA A 426 -7.51 -8.10 13.12
C ALA A 426 -6.28 -8.97 12.90
N LEU A 427 -5.23 -8.75 13.68
CA LEU A 427 -3.98 -9.47 13.56
C LEU A 427 -3.73 -10.28 14.83
N HIS A 428 -3.83 -11.60 14.69
CA HIS A 428 -3.58 -12.55 15.76
C HIS A 428 -2.19 -13.17 15.63
N ALA A 429 -1.66 -13.71 16.73
CA ALA A 429 -0.39 -14.44 16.70
C ALA A 429 -0.42 -15.55 15.63
N GLY A 430 0.67 -15.64 14.85
CA GLY A 430 0.82 -16.56 13.74
C GLY A 430 0.04 -16.23 12.47
N HIS A 431 -0.74 -15.16 12.44
CA HIS A 431 -1.45 -14.72 11.24
C HIS A 431 -0.69 -13.60 10.52
N ALA A 432 -1.00 -13.44 9.25
CA ALA A 432 -0.47 -12.37 8.42
C ALA A 432 -1.57 -11.68 7.60
N VAL A 433 -1.36 -10.39 7.33
CA VAL A 433 -2.20 -9.57 6.45
C VAL A 433 -1.31 -8.96 5.38
N ALA A 434 -1.79 -8.87 4.15
CA ALA A 434 -1.13 -8.22 3.03
C ALA A 434 -2.08 -7.26 2.31
N TRP A 435 -1.54 -6.14 1.84
CA TRP A 435 -2.31 -5.08 1.18
C TRP A 435 -1.44 -4.34 0.16
N PRO A 436 -2.07 -3.70 -0.84
CA PRO A 436 -1.36 -2.85 -1.78
C PRO A 436 -1.04 -1.51 -1.12
N ASN A 437 0.12 -0.93 -1.44
CA ASN A 437 0.60 0.30 -0.82
C ASN A 437 -0.22 1.55 -1.22
N ILE A 438 -1.16 1.42 -2.16
CA ILE A 438 -2.15 2.45 -2.49
C ILE A 438 -3.20 2.65 -1.38
N TYR A 439 -3.35 1.69 -0.46
CA TYR A 439 -4.20 1.84 0.71
C TYR A 439 -3.39 2.41 1.87
N GLN A 440 -3.84 3.55 2.40
CA GLN A 440 -3.33 4.05 3.66
C GLN A 440 -3.81 3.15 4.77
N HIS A 441 -2.92 2.89 5.71
CA HIS A 441 -3.22 2.05 6.85
C HIS A 441 -2.75 2.71 8.15
N ARG A 442 -3.28 2.19 9.25
CA ARG A 442 -2.76 2.45 10.59
C ARG A 442 -3.00 1.27 11.50
N TYR A 443 -2.15 1.12 12.51
CA TYR A 443 -2.48 0.30 13.66
C TYR A 443 -3.49 1.00 14.57
N THR A 444 -4.45 0.26 15.09
CA THR A 444 -5.39 0.72 16.12
C THR A 444 -4.75 0.68 17.51
N ASP A 445 -5.46 1.21 18.50
CA ASP A 445 -5.03 1.11 19.88
C ASP A 445 -5.00 -0.35 20.35
N VAL A 446 -4.08 -0.63 21.27
CA VAL A 446 -3.89 -1.92 21.93
C VAL A 446 -3.81 -1.69 23.42
N ARG A 447 -4.39 -2.59 24.23
CA ARG A 447 -4.38 -2.51 25.69
C ARG A 447 -3.90 -3.81 26.30
N LEU A 448 -3.46 -3.74 27.55
CA LEU A 448 -3.15 -4.93 28.33
C LEU A 448 -4.42 -5.74 28.62
N GLU A 449 -4.36 -7.07 28.50
CA GLU A 449 -5.44 -7.96 28.95
C GLU A 449 -5.47 -8.02 30.49
N ASP A 450 -4.30 -8.21 31.10
CA ASP A 450 -4.06 -8.08 32.53
C ASP A 450 -3.17 -6.85 32.76
N ALA A 451 -3.79 -5.77 33.26
CA ALA A 451 -3.16 -4.48 33.49
C ALA A 451 -2.03 -4.51 34.55
N THR A 452 -1.89 -5.60 35.32
CA THR A 452 -0.84 -5.74 36.34
C THR A 452 0.48 -6.25 35.77
N ARG A 453 0.45 -6.85 34.58
CA ARG A 453 1.62 -7.44 33.92
C ARG A 453 1.97 -6.68 32.64
N PRO A 454 3.24 -6.62 32.24
CA PRO A 454 3.60 -6.06 30.94
C PRO A 454 3.04 -6.92 29.81
N GLY A 455 2.82 -6.29 28.67
CA GLY A 455 2.40 -6.94 27.43
C GLY A 455 3.38 -6.66 26.32
N MET A 456 3.47 -7.56 25.35
CA MET A 456 4.40 -7.45 24.23
C MET A 456 3.78 -8.02 22.96
N LEU A 457 4.04 -7.36 21.84
CA LEU A 457 3.83 -7.96 20.53
C LEU A 457 5.02 -7.73 19.61
N THR A 458 5.28 -8.71 18.73
CA THR A 458 6.36 -8.65 17.74
C THR A 458 5.80 -8.82 16.34
N LEU A 459 6.06 -7.82 15.49
CA LEU A 459 5.56 -7.74 14.13
C LEU A 459 6.71 -7.79 13.13
N LEU A 460 6.62 -8.68 12.15
CA LEU A 460 7.51 -8.72 10.99
C LEU A 460 6.79 -8.09 9.80
N HIS A 461 7.36 -7.00 9.30
CA HIS A 461 6.94 -6.31 8.09
C HIS A 461 7.87 -6.66 6.92
N LEU A 462 7.26 -6.97 5.79
CA LEU A 462 7.93 -7.23 4.52
C LEU A 462 7.32 -6.31 3.47
N HIS A 463 8.11 -5.34 3.00
CA HIS A 463 7.67 -4.37 2.00
C HIS A 463 8.27 -4.74 0.65
N LEU A 464 7.41 -5.13 -0.28
CA LEU A 464 7.79 -5.54 -1.62
C LEU A 464 7.99 -4.29 -2.49
N VAL A 465 9.19 -4.14 -3.03
CA VAL A 465 9.51 -3.18 -4.08
C VAL A 465 8.96 -3.72 -5.41
N ASP A 466 8.45 -2.82 -6.27
CA ASP A 466 7.83 -3.19 -7.55
C ASP A 466 8.71 -4.19 -8.34
N PRO A 467 8.22 -5.43 -8.52
CA PRO A 467 9.00 -6.50 -9.16
C PRO A 467 9.12 -6.33 -10.67
N GLU A 468 8.34 -5.45 -11.30
CA GLU A 468 8.39 -5.14 -12.74
C GLU A 468 9.41 -4.05 -13.09
N LEU A 469 10.04 -3.44 -12.08
CA LEU A 469 11.19 -2.59 -12.33
C LEU A 469 12.31 -3.41 -12.98
N PRO A 470 12.97 -2.88 -14.03
CA PRO A 470 14.02 -3.61 -14.71
C PRO A 470 15.10 -4.04 -13.71
N GLY A 471 15.23 -5.36 -13.55
CA GLY A 471 16.34 -5.98 -12.83
C GLY A 471 17.59 -5.98 -13.71
N THR A 472 18.76 -5.99 -13.07
CA THR A 472 20.08 -5.97 -13.72
C THR A 472 20.41 -7.19 -14.61
N HIS A 473 19.50 -8.15 -14.78
CA HIS A 473 19.74 -9.39 -15.54
C HIS A 473 18.77 -9.69 -16.68
N ASP A 474 17.76 -8.85 -16.95
CA ASP A 474 16.87 -9.05 -18.10
C ASP A 474 17.46 -8.41 -19.37
N THR A 475 18.68 -8.82 -19.76
CA THR A 475 19.15 -8.66 -21.14
C THR A 475 18.55 -9.77 -21.99
N HIS A 476 17.35 -9.53 -22.51
CA HIS A 476 16.87 -10.31 -23.66
C HIS A 476 17.59 -9.83 -24.92
N ASP A 477 18.16 -10.81 -25.64
CA ASP A 477 18.78 -10.71 -26.96
C ASP A 477 17.92 -9.91 -27.95
N ASN A 478 18.23 -8.62 -28.12
CA ASN A 478 17.77 -7.89 -29.30
C ASN A 478 18.72 -8.21 -30.45
N LYS A 479 18.31 -9.19 -31.27
CA LYS A 479 18.82 -9.31 -32.65
C LYS A 479 18.55 -7.99 -33.36
N HIS A 480 19.62 -7.31 -33.75
CA HIS A 480 19.57 -6.21 -34.69
C HIS A 480 18.99 -6.72 -36.02
N ASP A 481 17.87 -6.13 -36.45
CA ASP A 481 17.52 -6.11 -37.87
C ASP A 481 17.62 -4.66 -38.35
N SER A 482 18.64 -4.42 -39.15
CA SER A 482 18.96 -3.15 -39.76
C SER A 482 18.18 -3.01 -41.05
N SER A 483 17.27 -2.05 -41.14
CA SER A 483 16.85 -1.53 -42.44
C SER A 483 16.84 0.00 -42.45
N GLN A 484 17.37 0.50 -43.57
CA GLN A 484 17.81 1.85 -43.85
C GLN A 484 16.65 2.85 -43.91
N HIS A 485 16.86 4.04 -43.35
CA HIS A 485 16.07 5.22 -43.68
C HIS A 485 16.53 5.76 -45.04
N ASP A 486 15.57 5.89 -45.98
CA ASP A 486 15.70 6.77 -47.13
C ASP A 486 14.89 8.05 -46.89
N SER A 487 15.48 9.14 -47.32
CA SER A 487 15.13 10.53 -47.03
C SER A 487 14.32 11.14 -48.17
N SER A 488 13.26 11.89 -47.86
CA SER A 488 12.93 13.08 -48.66
C SER A 488 12.03 14.04 -47.89
N GLN A 489 12.47 15.29 -47.90
CA GLN A 489 11.80 16.49 -47.40
C GLN A 489 10.76 16.98 -48.42
N HIS A 490 9.67 17.58 -47.95
CA HIS A 490 8.97 18.60 -48.72
C HIS A 490 8.52 19.77 -47.83
N ASP A 491 8.87 20.96 -48.30
CA ASP A 491 8.69 22.30 -47.74
C ASP A 491 7.26 22.87 -47.91
N SER A 492 6.75 23.51 -46.83
CA SER A 492 6.12 24.86 -46.78
C SER A 492 4.71 25.14 -47.41
N PRO A 493 3.97 26.24 -47.04
CA PRO A 493 3.93 27.08 -45.82
C PRO A 493 2.47 27.53 -45.41
N PRO A 494 2.16 28.74 -44.86
CA PRO A 494 1.57 28.89 -43.51
C PRO A 494 0.15 29.53 -43.48
N HIS A 495 -0.59 29.40 -42.38
CA HIS A 495 -1.68 30.33 -42.07
C HIS A 495 -1.79 30.62 -40.57
N ASP A 496 -1.70 31.92 -40.27
CA ASP A 496 -1.88 32.56 -38.97
C ASP A 496 -3.28 32.32 -38.37
N CYS A 497 -3.32 32.10 -37.05
CA CYS A 497 -4.32 32.72 -36.19
C CYS A 497 -3.78 32.85 -34.75
N LYS A 498 -3.86 34.10 -34.27
CA LYS A 498 -3.35 34.60 -32.99
C LYS A 498 -4.30 34.27 -31.83
N ASN A 499 -3.70 34.28 -30.64
CA ASN A 499 -4.27 34.38 -29.28
C ASN A 499 -4.90 33.11 -28.70
N ASP A 500 -4.16 32.43 -27.81
CA ASP A 500 -4.38 32.60 -26.37
C ASP A 500 -3.16 32.15 -25.57
N ALA A 501 -2.67 33.08 -24.76
CA ALA A 501 -1.56 32.89 -23.85
C ALA A 501 -2.08 32.25 -22.56
N TYR A 502 -1.78 30.96 -22.32
CA TYR A 502 -1.54 30.31 -21.02
C TYR A 502 -1.39 28.79 -21.27
N ALA A 503 -0.32 28.39 -21.96
CA ALA A 503 0.08 27.00 -22.13
C ALA A 503 1.61 26.90 -22.08
N GLY A 504 2.16 27.20 -20.90
CA GLY A 504 3.58 27.03 -20.61
C GLY A 504 3.79 25.87 -19.65
N ALA A 505 4.63 24.91 -20.05
CA ALA A 505 5.15 23.79 -19.27
C ALA A 505 4.30 22.50 -19.19
N CYS A 506 4.06 21.87 -20.34
CA CYS A 506 3.94 20.40 -20.43
C CYS A 506 4.73 19.89 -21.64
N GLY A 507 6.05 19.94 -21.53
CA GLY A 507 6.98 19.35 -22.48
C GLY A 507 7.87 18.33 -21.77
N CYS A 508 7.31 17.20 -21.37
CA CYS A 508 8.11 16.07 -20.89
C CYS A 508 8.70 15.35 -22.10
N GLY A 509 9.90 15.76 -22.50
CA GLY A 509 10.73 15.03 -23.45
C GLY A 509 11.07 13.65 -22.91
N CYS A 510 10.46 12.63 -23.49
CA CYS A 510 10.84 11.24 -23.33
C CYS A 510 12.15 10.99 -24.08
N GLY A 511 13.29 11.19 -23.42
CA GLY A 511 14.60 11.00 -24.02
C GLY A 511 15.70 10.91 -22.97
N GLY A 512 15.78 9.77 -22.28
CA GLY A 512 16.77 9.54 -21.21
C GLY A 512 16.56 8.22 -20.48
N GLY A 513 16.30 7.14 -21.21
CA GLY A 513 16.21 5.80 -20.64
C GLY A 513 17.60 5.31 -20.23
N GLY A 514 17.82 5.04 -18.95
CA GLY A 514 19.06 4.38 -18.55
C GLY A 514 19.30 4.23 -17.06
N ALA A 515 19.11 5.26 -16.23
CA ALA A 515 19.58 5.24 -14.84
C ALA A 515 18.56 5.68 -13.77
N ALA A 516 17.41 6.25 -14.16
CA ALA A 516 16.49 6.92 -13.24
C ALA A 516 15.42 6.02 -12.57
N ASP A 517 15.31 4.75 -12.97
CA ASP A 517 14.21 3.85 -12.56
C ASP A 517 14.63 2.68 -11.65
N GLU A 518 15.91 2.57 -11.30
CA GLU A 518 16.40 1.45 -10.49
C GLU A 518 16.49 1.83 -9.00
N VAL A 519 15.89 1.01 -8.13
CA VAL A 519 16.05 1.12 -6.67
C VAL A 519 17.34 0.38 -6.27
N PRO A 520 18.38 1.07 -5.76
CA PRO A 520 19.60 0.41 -5.27
C PRO A 520 19.28 -0.60 -4.16
N ALA A 521 19.98 -1.72 -4.14
CA ALA A 521 19.75 -2.83 -3.22
C ALA A 521 21.07 -3.36 -2.63
N THR A 522 20.97 -4.23 -1.63
CA THR A 522 22.13 -4.73 -0.86
C THR A 522 23.11 -5.61 -1.66
N ASP A 523 22.79 -5.99 -2.89
CA ASP A 523 23.71 -6.64 -3.83
C ASP A 523 24.70 -5.64 -4.49
N ARG A 524 24.28 -4.38 -4.66
CA ARG A 524 25.11 -3.32 -5.24
C ARG A 524 25.67 -2.36 -4.20
N VAL A 525 25.09 -2.31 -3.00
CA VAL A 525 25.56 -1.48 -1.89
C VAL A 525 26.29 -2.38 -0.89
N PRO A 526 27.59 -2.19 -0.63
CA PRO A 526 28.29 -2.94 0.41
C PRO A 526 27.71 -2.65 1.81
N PRO A 527 27.91 -3.56 2.79
CA PRO A 527 27.54 -3.30 4.17
C PRO A 527 28.13 -1.99 4.70
N GLN A 528 27.29 -1.16 5.32
CA GLN A 528 27.67 0.15 5.83
C GLN A 528 28.07 0.12 7.32
N ASP A 529 27.73 -0.94 8.05
CA ASP A 529 28.03 -1.04 9.48
C ASP A 529 29.54 -1.20 9.73
N ALA A 530 30.16 -0.19 10.35
CA ALA A 530 31.59 -0.21 10.64
C ALA A 530 32.00 -1.38 11.55
N ALA A 531 31.13 -1.81 12.48
CA ALA A 531 31.41 -2.95 13.34
C ALA A 531 31.39 -4.27 12.56
N TRP A 532 30.51 -4.40 11.55
CA TRP A 532 30.51 -5.59 10.69
C TRP A 532 31.77 -5.69 9.84
N VAL A 533 32.21 -4.57 9.27
CA VAL A 533 33.44 -4.54 8.47
C VAL A 533 34.65 -4.84 9.34
N ARG A 534 34.75 -4.26 10.54
CA ARG A 534 35.83 -4.58 11.50
C ARG A 534 35.82 -6.07 11.86
N ALA A 535 34.67 -6.63 12.25
CA ALA A 535 34.56 -8.04 12.62
C ALA A 535 34.94 -8.98 11.45
N ALA A 536 34.55 -8.63 10.22
CA ALA A 536 34.94 -9.39 9.03
C ALA A 536 36.44 -9.31 8.74
N LEU A 537 37.08 -8.16 8.95
CA LEU A 537 38.53 -8.01 8.83
C LEU A 537 39.28 -8.80 9.90
N GLU A 538 38.85 -8.72 11.16
CA GLU A 538 39.45 -9.46 12.28
C GLU A 538 39.34 -10.97 12.09
N ALA A 539 38.22 -11.47 11.54
CA ALA A 539 38.04 -12.89 11.27
C ALA A 539 38.73 -13.37 9.98
N GLY A 540 38.88 -12.49 8.98
CA GLY A 540 39.39 -12.84 7.65
C GLY A 540 40.89 -12.62 7.44
N VAL A 541 41.52 -11.79 8.26
CA VAL A 541 42.95 -11.47 8.17
C VAL A 541 43.75 -12.41 9.08
N ASP A 542 44.92 -12.84 8.61
CA ASP A 542 45.84 -13.69 9.38
C ASP A 542 46.21 -13.01 10.71
N ALA A 543 46.14 -13.76 11.81
CA ALA A 543 46.40 -13.24 13.17
C ALA A 543 47.81 -12.63 13.36
N ARG A 544 48.74 -12.86 12.42
CA ARG A 544 50.07 -12.24 12.40
C ARG A 544 50.07 -10.81 11.88
N VAL A 545 48.99 -10.36 11.26
CA VAL A 545 48.87 -8.97 10.79
C VAL A 545 48.66 -8.06 12.01
N PRO A 546 49.50 -7.02 12.19
CA PRO A 546 49.36 -6.10 13.32
C PRO A 546 48.03 -5.34 13.27
N SER A 547 47.46 -5.04 14.44
CA SER A 547 46.19 -4.31 14.56
C SER A 547 46.25 -2.91 13.95
N GLU A 548 47.44 -2.30 13.85
CA GLU A 548 47.66 -1.01 13.20
C GLU A 548 47.31 -1.04 11.70
N ILE A 549 47.48 -2.19 11.04
CA ILE A 549 47.07 -2.36 9.63
C ILE A 549 45.55 -2.41 9.52
N LEU A 550 44.88 -3.11 10.45
CA LEU A 550 43.41 -3.14 10.50
C LEU A 550 42.84 -1.75 10.74
N GLU A 551 43.41 -0.99 11.68
CA GLU A 551 43.02 0.39 11.95
C GLU A 551 43.26 1.31 10.73
N ARG A 552 44.36 1.11 9.98
CA ARG A 552 44.58 1.84 8.71
C ARG A 552 43.54 1.53 7.64
N ILE A 553 43.11 0.26 7.52
CA ILE A 553 42.06 -0.14 6.58
C ILE A 553 40.72 0.48 6.99
N MET A 554 40.38 0.41 8.28
CA MET A 554 39.16 1.02 8.82
C MET A 554 39.16 2.54 8.63
N ALA A 555 40.29 3.22 8.86
CA ALA A 555 40.44 4.65 8.62
C ALA A 555 40.28 5.02 7.14
N PHE A 556 40.83 4.20 6.23
CA PHE A 556 40.65 4.40 4.79
C PHE A 556 39.17 4.30 4.35
N ALA A 557 38.39 3.43 5.02
CA ALA A 557 36.99 3.22 4.71
C ALA A 557 36.02 4.11 5.51
N GLN A 558 36.51 4.95 6.44
CA GLN A 558 35.66 5.59 7.46
C GLN A 558 34.51 6.41 6.85
N ASP A 559 34.74 7.11 5.74
CA ASP A 559 33.77 8.03 5.15
C ASP A 559 32.60 7.28 4.49
N ALA A 560 32.82 6.01 4.10
CA ALA A 560 31.84 5.13 3.49
C ALA A 560 31.07 4.27 4.51
N LEU A 561 31.57 4.19 5.75
CA LEU A 561 30.97 3.40 6.82
C LEU A 561 30.20 4.29 7.80
N LEU A 562 29.28 3.68 8.53
CA LEU A 562 28.47 4.31 9.58
C LEU A 562 28.82 3.65 10.92
N GLY A 563 29.32 4.47 11.85
CA GLY A 563 29.42 4.07 13.26
C GLY A 563 28.04 4.04 13.94
N ALA A 564 27.93 3.40 15.10
CA ALA A 564 26.65 3.21 15.79
C ALA A 564 25.92 4.54 16.11
N ALA A 565 26.66 5.56 16.58
CA ALA A 565 26.08 6.87 16.88
C ALA A 565 25.56 7.58 15.61
N GLU A 566 26.31 7.47 14.51
CA GLU A 566 25.96 8.08 13.24
C GLU A 566 24.77 7.37 12.56
N ALA A 567 24.77 6.03 12.56
CA ALA A 567 23.64 5.22 12.13
C ALA A 567 22.36 5.58 12.92
N GLY A 568 22.49 5.81 14.23
CA GLY A 568 21.41 6.30 15.07
C GLY A 568 20.89 7.69 14.66
N ALA A 569 21.79 8.62 14.35
CA ALA A 569 21.44 9.95 13.86
C ALA A 569 20.77 9.91 12.47
N CYS A 570 21.28 9.09 11.54
CA CYS A 570 20.65 8.85 10.24
C CYS A 570 19.24 8.27 10.40
N ALA A 571 19.07 7.26 11.26
CA ALA A 571 17.76 6.67 11.52
C ALA A 571 16.76 7.67 12.10
N HIS A 572 17.22 8.54 13.01
CA HIS A 572 16.40 9.60 13.57
C HIS A 572 15.96 10.60 12.49
N ALA A 573 16.92 11.13 11.71
CA ALA A 573 16.65 12.09 10.65
C ALA A 573 15.70 11.52 9.58
N MET A 574 15.92 10.28 9.16
CA MET A 574 15.05 9.59 8.20
C MET A 574 13.66 9.35 8.79
N ARG A 575 13.53 9.00 10.08
CA ARG A 575 12.22 8.86 10.74
C ARG A 575 11.46 10.19 10.77
N GLU A 576 12.12 11.29 11.09
CA GLU A 576 11.51 12.63 11.08
C GLU A 576 11.04 13.02 9.68
N GLU A 577 11.86 12.75 8.66
CA GLU A 577 11.49 12.93 7.26
C GLU A 577 10.23 12.10 6.91
N ARG A 578 10.20 10.81 7.27
CA ARG A 578 9.04 9.95 7.00
C ARG A 578 7.77 10.45 7.71
N VAL A 579 7.87 10.90 8.95
CA VAL A 579 6.73 11.48 9.69
C VAL A 579 6.23 12.77 9.03
N ARG A 580 7.14 13.64 8.57
CA ARG A 580 6.78 14.85 7.82
C ARG A 580 6.09 14.51 6.50
N PHE A 581 6.70 13.59 5.74
CA PHE A 581 6.15 13.10 4.48
C PHE A 581 4.74 12.50 4.68
N TRP A 582 4.51 11.70 5.71
CA TRP A 582 3.18 11.15 5.98
C TRP A 582 2.13 12.25 6.19
N LYS A 583 2.47 13.32 6.91
CA LYS A 583 1.56 14.45 7.13
C LYS A 583 1.28 15.20 5.82
N GLU A 584 2.33 15.55 5.09
CA GLU A 584 2.23 16.27 3.81
C GLU A 584 1.49 15.44 2.77
N HIS A 585 1.85 14.17 2.57
CA HIS A 585 1.18 13.28 1.63
C HIS A 585 -0.26 12.99 2.03
N ASN A 586 -0.55 12.89 3.32
CA ASN A 586 -1.92 12.81 3.78
C ASN A 586 -2.72 14.07 3.40
N GLN A 587 -2.19 15.26 3.64
CA GLN A 587 -2.87 16.53 3.32
C GLN A 587 -3.04 16.76 1.82
N LEU A 588 -1.97 16.55 1.05
CA LEU A 588 -1.90 16.86 -0.38
C LEU A 588 -2.50 15.76 -1.27
N TRP A 589 -2.86 14.60 -0.73
CA TRP A 589 -3.32 13.46 -1.54
C TRP A 589 -4.52 12.71 -0.95
N PHE A 590 -4.42 12.21 0.27
CA PHE A 590 -5.49 11.39 0.89
C PHE A 590 -6.60 12.21 1.55
N SER A 591 -6.31 13.45 1.89
CA SER A 591 -7.25 14.40 2.49
C SER A 591 -7.40 15.64 1.62
N LEU A 592 -7.19 15.51 0.31
CA LEU A 592 -7.56 16.56 -0.63
C LEU A 592 -9.02 16.94 -0.35
N PRO A 593 -9.29 18.23 -0.09
CA PRO A 593 -10.64 18.68 0.18
C PRO A 593 -11.47 18.31 -1.04
N PHE A 594 -12.65 17.74 -0.79
CA PHE A 594 -13.63 17.50 -1.82
C PHE A 594 -14.13 18.86 -2.32
N ALA A 595 -13.40 19.45 -3.25
CA ALA A 595 -13.84 20.60 -4.00
C ALA A 595 -14.77 20.07 -5.09
N GLY A 596 -15.99 20.58 -5.13
CA GLY A 596 -16.80 20.50 -6.33
C GLY A 596 -15.93 20.85 -7.54
N PHE A 597 -15.99 20.04 -8.59
CA PHE A 597 -15.17 20.13 -9.81
C PHE A 597 -14.81 21.57 -10.20
N GLU A 598 -13.66 22.08 -9.73
CA GLU A 598 -13.03 23.27 -10.28
C GLU A 598 -12.03 22.77 -11.33
N ASN A 599 -12.31 23.14 -12.59
CA ASN A 599 -11.57 22.75 -13.80
C ASN A 599 -10.09 23.12 -13.76
#